data_AF-A0A1G7YFN3-F1
#
_entry.id   AF-A0A1G7YFN3-F1
#
_cell.length_a   1.000
_cell.length_b   1.000
_cell.length_c   1.000
_cell.angle_alpha   90.00
_cell.angle_beta   90.00
_cell.angle_gamma   90.00
#
_symmetry.space_group_name_H-M   'P 1'
#
loop_
_entity.id
_entity.type
_entity.pdbx_description
1 polymer ?
#
loop_
_entity_poly.entity_id
_entity_poly.type
_entity_poly.pdbx_seq_one_letter_code
_entity_poly.pdbx_strand_id
1 'polypeptide(L)'
;MPPLRVLRIRVDGTDLSTDDLTLAESRRIEEATGVPWHRLQPLQSAVQASAVLVEVKARTVDRKAAQSWADGLTVAQVLEHLVMQDADREDDRPAEYVDGVPVIDPPPEAGEQGTTSSS
;
A
#
# COMPACT_ATOMS: atom_id res chain seq x y z
N MET A 1 13.62 -5.36 12.76
CA MET A 1 13.05 -5.10 11.43
C MET A 1 13.10 -3.61 11.16
N PRO A 2 13.41 -3.16 9.93
CA PRO A 2 13.24 -1.75 9.57
C PRO A 2 11.75 -1.37 9.63
N PRO A 3 11.41 -0.12 9.98
CA PRO A 3 10.03 0.34 10.01
C PRO A 3 9.39 0.24 8.62
N LEU A 4 8.10 -0.11 8.58
CA LEU A 4 7.33 -0.06 7.36
C LEU A 4 7.17 1.41 6.94
N ARG A 5 7.62 1.73 5.74
CA ARG A 5 7.40 3.06 5.17
C ARG A 5 5.98 3.14 4.65
N VAL A 6 5.21 4.08 5.20
CA VAL A 6 3.82 4.32 4.82
C VAL A 6 3.82 5.52 3.90
N LEU A 7 3.30 5.33 2.69
CA LEU A 7 3.03 6.46 1.81
C LEU A 7 1.83 7.22 2.39
N ARG A 8 2.06 8.49 2.76
CA ARG A 8 0.99 9.41 3.12
C ARG A 8 0.77 10.40 1.99
N ILE A 9 -0.50 10.65 1.71
CA ILE A 9 -0.92 11.52 0.63
C ILE A 9 -1.72 12.65 1.23
N ARG A 10 -1.27 13.89 1.03
CA ARG A 10 -1.95 15.08 1.51
C ARG A 10 -2.45 15.92 0.35
N VAL A 11 -3.77 15.93 0.15
CA VAL A 11 -4.42 16.71 -0.90
C VAL A 11 -5.49 17.59 -0.26
N ASP A 12 -5.39 18.90 -0.46
CA ASP A 12 -6.32 19.92 0.06
C ASP A 12 -6.62 19.82 1.57
N GLY A 13 -5.61 19.51 2.38
CA GLY A 13 -5.77 19.36 3.83
C GLY A 13 -6.37 18.02 4.27
N THR A 14 -6.71 17.13 3.34
CA THR A 14 -7.04 15.73 3.64
C THR A 14 -5.75 14.94 3.75
N ASP A 15 -5.48 14.36 4.92
CA ASP A 15 -4.37 13.42 5.13
C ASP A 15 -4.90 12.01 4.89
N LEU A 16 -4.31 11.28 3.95
CA LEU A 16 -4.66 9.90 3.66
C LEU A 16 -3.47 9.01 3.95
N SER A 17 -3.68 8.08 4.86
CA SER A 17 -2.85 6.92 5.06
C SER A 17 -3.08 5.93 3.93
N THR A 18 -2.10 5.06 3.70
CA THR A 18 -2.21 3.95 2.77
C THR A 18 -3.35 2.97 3.12
N ASP A 19 -3.87 3.04 4.35
CA ASP A 19 -4.99 2.22 4.84
C ASP A 19 -6.37 2.83 4.58
N ASP A 20 -6.43 4.11 4.20
CA ASP A 20 -7.68 4.81 3.97
C ASP A 20 -8.23 4.59 2.55
N LEU A 21 -7.53 3.79 1.74
CA LEU A 21 -7.96 3.40 0.41
C LEU A 21 -8.85 2.16 0.46
N THR A 22 -10.01 2.27 -0.17
CA THR A 22 -10.87 1.12 -0.42
C THR A 22 -10.21 0.17 -1.42
N LEU A 23 -10.56 -1.12 -1.37
CA LEU A 23 -10.08 -2.12 -2.33
C LEU A 23 -10.37 -1.72 -3.79
N ALA A 24 -11.50 -1.04 -4.03
CA ALA A 24 -11.88 -0.59 -5.37
C ALA A 24 -10.95 0.52 -5.88
N GLU A 25 -10.50 1.44 -5.02
CA GLU A 25 -9.53 2.48 -5.38
C GLU A 25 -8.16 1.88 -5.63
N SER A 26 -7.69 1.02 -4.72
CA SER A 26 -6.42 0.29 -4.87
C SER A 26 -6.37 -0.44 -6.22
N ARG A 27 -7.41 -1.21 -6.54
CA ARG A 27 -7.53 -1.93 -7.82
C ARG A 27 -7.44 -0.99 -9.03
N ARG A 28 -8.10 0.17 -9.01
CA ARG A 28 -8.03 1.12 -10.13
C ARG A 28 -6.62 1.69 -10.33
N ILE A 29 -5.87 1.89 -9.25
CA ILE A 29 -4.48 2.36 -9.33
C ILE A 29 -3.59 1.25 -9.90
N GLU A 30 -3.79 0.01 -9.45
CA GLU A 30 -3.07 -1.14 -9.99
C GLU A 30 -3.38 -1.34 -11.48
N GLU A 31 -4.63 -1.23 -11.88
CA GLU A 31 -5.05 -1.31 -13.29
C GLU A 31 -4.43 -0.17 -14.13
N ALA A 32 -4.35 1.05 -13.58
CA ALA A 32 -3.78 2.21 -14.28
C ALA A 32 -2.24 2.13 -14.42
N THR A 33 -1.56 1.54 -13.45
CA THR A 33 -0.09 1.51 -13.39
C THR A 33 0.51 0.19 -13.85
N GLY A 34 -0.27 -0.90 -13.85
CA GLY A 34 0.19 -2.26 -14.03
C GLY A 34 1.02 -2.81 -12.86
N VAL A 35 1.04 -2.10 -11.72
CA VAL A 35 1.90 -2.42 -10.57
C VAL A 35 1.05 -2.62 -9.33
N PRO A 36 1.25 -3.71 -8.56
CA PRO A 36 0.57 -3.91 -7.29
C PRO A 36 0.80 -2.75 -6.32
N TRP A 37 -0.23 -2.41 -5.54
CA TRP A 37 -0.24 -1.26 -4.64
C TRP A 37 0.97 -1.22 -3.70
N HIS A 38 1.30 -2.36 -3.08
CA HIS A 38 2.44 -2.51 -2.16
C HIS A 38 3.82 -2.35 -2.82
N ARG A 39 3.90 -2.29 -4.16
CA ARG A 39 5.15 -2.10 -4.92
C ARG A 39 5.25 -0.73 -5.58
N LEU A 40 4.24 0.12 -5.42
CA LEU A 40 4.28 1.46 -6.00
C LEU A 40 5.41 2.27 -5.39
N GLN A 41 6.04 3.08 -6.23
CA GLN A 41 7.05 4.08 -5.86
C GLN A 41 6.63 5.44 -6.44
N PRO A 42 5.54 6.06 -5.97
CA PRO A 42 4.96 7.22 -6.64
C PRO A 42 5.91 8.42 -6.74
N LEU A 43 6.79 8.60 -5.76
CA LEU A 43 7.82 9.64 -5.81
C LEU A 43 8.88 9.45 -6.91
N GLN A 44 8.98 8.27 -7.49
CA GLN A 44 9.96 7.93 -8.53
C GLN A 44 9.33 7.76 -9.92
N SER A 45 8.00 7.82 -10.03
CA SER A 45 7.28 7.60 -11.28
C SER A 45 6.11 8.55 -11.44
N ALA A 46 6.16 9.40 -12.47
CA ALA A 46 5.09 10.35 -12.78
C ALA A 46 3.75 9.65 -13.08
N VAL A 47 3.79 8.48 -13.72
CA VAL A 47 2.59 7.67 -13.99
C VAL A 47 1.94 7.21 -12.68
N GLN A 48 2.74 6.71 -11.75
CA GLN A 48 2.25 6.25 -10.45
C GLN A 48 1.79 7.41 -9.57
N ALA A 49 2.55 8.52 -9.54
CA ALA A 49 2.14 9.74 -8.86
C ALA A 49 0.79 10.24 -9.36
N SER A 50 0.63 10.37 -10.68
CA SER A 50 -0.63 10.81 -11.30
C SER A 50 -1.78 9.87 -10.93
N ALA A 51 -1.62 8.56 -11.08
CA ALA A 51 -2.67 7.59 -10.76
C ALA A 51 -3.13 7.69 -9.29
N VAL A 52 -2.19 7.82 -8.37
CA VAL A 52 -2.47 7.98 -6.93
C VAL A 52 -3.19 9.30 -6.65
N LEU A 53 -2.68 10.42 -7.18
CA LEU A 53 -3.24 11.75 -6.96
C LEU A 53 -4.65 11.88 -7.55
N VAL A 54 -4.90 11.28 -8.71
CA VAL A 54 -6.22 11.28 -9.37
C VAL A 54 -7.25 10.52 -8.55
N GLU A 55 -6.95 9.32 -8.05
CA GLU A 55 -7.90 8.59 -7.20
C GLU A 55 -8.23 9.36 -5.92
N VAL A 56 -7.21 9.95 -5.27
CA VAL A 56 -7.43 10.74 -4.05
C VAL A 56 -8.30 11.96 -4.34
N LYS A 57 -7.98 12.72 -5.39
CA LYS A 57 -8.71 13.94 -5.75
C LYS A 57 -10.13 13.63 -6.24
N ALA A 58 -10.34 12.48 -6.89
CA ALA A 58 -11.67 12.04 -7.37
C ALA A 58 -12.68 11.75 -6.24
N ARG A 59 -12.26 11.79 -4.98
CA ARG A 59 -13.17 11.74 -3.82
C ARG A 59 -13.97 13.04 -3.63
N THR A 60 -13.42 14.17 -4.06
CA THR A 60 -14.01 15.50 -3.83
C THR A 60 -14.50 16.17 -5.10
N VAL A 61 -13.99 15.75 -6.26
CA VAL A 61 -14.41 16.22 -7.58
C VAL A 61 -14.60 15.05 -8.53
N ASP A 62 -15.19 15.29 -9.71
CA ASP A 62 -15.28 14.23 -10.71
C ASP A 62 -13.90 13.81 -11.24
N ARG A 63 -13.81 12.59 -11.77
CA ARG A 63 -12.54 12.00 -12.20
C ARG A 63 -11.85 12.79 -13.31
N LYS A 64 -12.60 13.41 -14.22
CA LYS A 64 -12.01 14.18 -15.32
C LYS A 64 -11.39 15.47 -14.80
N ALA A 65 -12.05 16.14 -13.86
CA ALA A 65 -11.48 17.29 -13.16
C ALA A 65 -10.24 16.89 -12.33
N ALA A 66 -10.27 15.75 -11.64
CA ALA A 66 -9.13 15.21 -10.92
C ALA A 66 -7.92 14.94 -11.84
N GLN A 67 -8.15 14.33 -13.01
CA GLN A 67 -7.12 14.10 -14.02
C GLN A 67 -6.52 15.42 -14.51
N SER A 68 -7.37 16.38 -14.91
CA SER A 68 -6.91 17.67 -15.41
C SER A 68 -6.13 18.45 -14.35
N TRP A 69 -6.49 18.32 -13.07
CA TRP A 69 -5.74 18.89 -11.97
C TRP A 69 -4.36 18.23 -11.84
N ALA A 70 -4.30 16.90 -11.81
CA ALA A 70 -3.04 16.16 -11.67
C ALA A 70 -2.07 16.42 -12.83
N ASP A 71 -2.57 16.49 -14.06
CA ASP A 71 -1.79 16.78 -15.26
C ASP A 71 -1.20 18.20 -15.26
N GLY A 72 -1.82 19.12 -14.51
CA GLY A 72 -1.36 20.50 -14.34
C GLY A 72 -0.31 20.70 -13.25
N LEU A 73 0.01 19.66 -12.47
CA LEU A 73 0.95 19.78 -11.36
C LEU A 73 2.40 19.77 -11.84
N THR A 74 3.20 20.63 -11.22
CA THR A 74 4.67 20.57 -11.32
C THR A 74 5.24 19.50 -10.40
N VAL A 75 6.48 19.09 -10.65
CA VAL A 75 7.19 18.13 -9.78
C VAL A 75 7.24 18.61 -8.32
N ALA A 76 7.47 19.92 -8.09
CA ALA A 76 7.49 20.48 -6.74
C ALA A 76 6.14 20.29 -6.03
N GLN A 77 5.03 20.56 -6.71
CA GLN A 77 3.69 20.37 -6.16
C GLN A 77 3.35 18.89 -5.93
N VAL A 78 3.82 18.00 -6.81
CA VAL A 78 3.67 16.54 -6.58
C VAL A 78 4.38 16.12 -5.30
N LEU A 79 5.59 16.63 -5.03
CA LEU A 79 6.33 16.35 -3.80
C LEU A 79 5.69 16.98 -2.55
N GLU A 80 4.95 18.08 -2.69
CA GLU A 80 4.15 18.65 -1.60
C GLU A 80 2.94 17.77 -1.26
N HIS A 81 2.35 17.12 -2.27
CA HIS A 81 1.17 16.28 -2.10
C HIS A 81 1.49 14.84 -1.69
N LEU A 82 2.64 14.30 -2.10
CA LEU A 82 3.08 12.94 -1.77
C LEU A 82 4.21 13.00 -0.76
N VAL A 83 4.00 12.48 0.44
CA VAL A 83 5.01 12.45 1.50
C VAL A 83 5.23 11.03 1.97
N MET A 84 6.47 10.58 1.98
CA MET A 84 6.84 9.34 2.66
C MET A 84 7.04 9.65 4.14
N GLN A 85 6.26 9.03 5.01
CA GLN A 85 6.50 9.07 6.45
C GLN A 85 6.90 7.67 6.91
N ASP A 86 7.94 7.60 7.74
CA ASP A 86 8.20 6.40 8.52
C ASP A 86 7.07 6.32 9.54
N ALA A 87 6.22 5.30 9.44
CA ALA A 87 5.22 5.05 10.46
C ALA A 87 5.82 4.08 11.47
N ASP A 88 5.86 4.46 12.74
CA ASP A 88 5.98 3.53 13.85
C ASP A 88 4.67 2.74 13.96
N ARG A 89 4.39 1.90 12.97
CA ARG A 89 3.29 0.95 13.05
C ARG A 89 3.81 -0.27 13.77
N GLU A 90 3.33 -0.49 14.99
CA GLU A 90 3.34 -1.85 15.55
C GLU A 90 2.68 -2.75 14.51
N ASP A 91 3.40 -3.80 14.15
CA ASP A 91 3.08 -4.68 13.06
C ASP A 91 1.85 -5.51 13.41
N ASP A 92 0.65 -4.98 13.15
CA ASP A 92 -0.63 -5.66 13.32
C ASP A 92 -0.86 -6.77 12.27
N ARG A 93 0.16 -7.13 11.47
CA ARG A 93 0.07 -8.33 10.62
C ARG A 93 -0.09 -9.55 11.54
N PRO A 94 -1.04 -10.45 11.26
CA PRO A 94 -1.08 -11.72 11.97
C PRO A 94 0.30 -12.38 11.87
N ALA A 95 0.78 -12.99 12.96
CA ALA A 95 2.13 -13.54 13.11
C ALA A 95 2.53 -14.62 12.05
N GLU A 96 1.60 -14.93 11.14
CA GLU A 96 1.69 -15.87 10.02
C GLU A 96 2.50 -15.33 8.83
N TYR A 97 3.14 -14.16 8.92
CA TYR A 97 3.97 -13.60 7.85
C TYR A 97 5.38 -13.30 8.34
N VAL A 98 6.37 -14.05 7.83
CA VAL A 98 7.80 -13.77 8.04
C VAL A 98 8.35 -13.17 6.76
N ASP A 99 8.99 -12.00 6.85
CA ASP A 99 9.59 -11.28 5.71
C ASP A 99 8.65 -10.99 4.52
N GLY A 100 7.34 -10.83 4.79
CA GLY A 100 6.34 -10.52 3.75
C GLY A 100 5.94 -11.73 2.90
N VAL A 101 6.31 -12.94 3.31
CA VAL A 101 5.88 -14.20 2.71
C VAL A 101 4.89 -14.87 3.67
N PRO A 102 3.72 -15.36 3.19
CA PRO A 102 2.81 -16.13 4.02
C PRO A 102 3.50 -17.42 4.50
N VAL A 103 3.51 -17.63 5.81
CA VAL A 103 3.86 -18.91 6.43
C VAL A 103 2.65 -19.82 6.24
N ILE A 104 2.64 -20.56 5.13
CA ILE A 104 1.73 -21.68 4.96
C ILE A 104 2.25 -22.75 5.91
N ASP A 105 1.47 -23.13 6.93
CA ASP A 105 1.79 -24.30 7.75
C ASP A 105 2.11 -25.47 6.80
N PRO A 106 3.30 -26.10 6.91
CA PRO A 106 3.55 -27.30 6.16
C PRO A 106 2.44 -28.31 6.49
N PRO A 107 1.90 -29.05 5.49
CA PRO A 107 0.86 -30.02 5.76
C PRO A 107 1.35 -30.97 6.87
N PRO A 108 0.49 -31.35 7.84
CA PRO A 108 0.92 -32.17 8.96
C PRO A 108 1.60 -33.41 8.44
N GLU A 109 2.85 -33.64 8.87
CA GLU A 109 3.58 -34.85 8.55
C GLU A 109 2.69 -36.05 8.89
N ALA A 110 2.46 -36.89 7.89
CA ALA A 110 1.67 -38.09 8.03
C ALA A 110 2.38 -39.06 8.98
N GLY A 111 2.02 -38.98 10.26
CA GLY A 111 2.05 -40.07 11.24
C GLY A 111 3.41 -40.68 11.57
N GLU A 112 3.87 -40.40 12.79
CA GLU A 112 4.53 -41.44 13.60
C GLU A 112 3.69 -41.69 14.86
N GLN A 113 2.96 -42.80 14.82
CA GLN A 113 2.32 -43.39 15.99
C GLN A 113 3.38 -44.02 16.89
N GLY A 114 3.30 -43.83 18.21
CA GLY A 114 3.89 -44.77 19.16
C GLY A 114 4.58 -44.16 20.38
N THR A 115 3.77 -43.74 21.35
CA THR A 115 4.01 -43.82 22.80
C THR A 115 4.82 -45.07 23.18
N THR A 116 5.79 -45.12 24.10
CA THR A 116 5.82 -44.64 25.50
C THR A 116 7.26 -44.71 26.06
N SER A 117 7.64 -43.73 26.89
CA SER A 117 8.65 -43.93 27.95
C SER A 117 8.09 -44.78 29.07
N SER A 118 8.91 -45.64 29.69
CA SER A 118 9.11 -45.67 31.14
C SER A 118 10.08 -46.78 31.57
N SER A 119 11.10 -46.34 32.31
CA SER A 119 11.82 -46.98 33.43
C SER A 119 12.60 -48.28 33.20
#